data_AF-W1INY0-F1
#
_entry.id   AF-W1INY0-F1
#
_cell.length_a   1.000
_cell.length_b   1.000
_cell.length_c   1.000
_cell.angle_alpha   90.00
_cell.angle_beta   90.00
_cell.angle_gamma   90.00
#
_symmetry.space_group_name_H-M   'P 1'
#
loop_
_entity.id
_entity.type
_entity.pdbx_description
1 polymer ?
#
loop_
_entity_poly.entity_id
_entity_poly.type
_entity_poly.pdbx_seq_one_letter_code
_entity_poly.pdbx_strand_id
1 'polypeptide(L)'
;MKKLLAIGLLGFFFSLSVQAAQSVKPYEQLKPVASDIMNRTAELVNAIPDGYQNYYEYEDQKVWRAQRNELNTLSKDAEKLGDQLSSHFRHCINMVNAADNLWIHAMAKGVIDPSFFEMYTKNKNDCQVEINTPPSTSSNVRVVDLWS
;
A
#
# COMPACT_ATOMS: atom_id res chain seq x y z
N MET A 1 -53.09 37.53 31.35
CA MET A 1 -52.91 36.85 30.05
C MET A 1 -52.37 35.43 30.27
N LYS A 2 -52.10 34.67 29.20
CA LYS A 2 -51.61 33.25 29.15
C LYS A 2 -50.33 33.05 30.03
N LYS A 3 -50.12 31.94 30.78
CA LYS A 3 -49.56 30.60 30.40
C LYS A 3 -48.19 30.71 29.66
N LEU A 4 -47.07 30.05 30.01
CA LEU A 4 -46.62 29.07 31.06
C LEU A 4 -45.17 29.47 31.52
N LEU A 5 -44.43 28.92 32.52
CA LEU A 5 -44.30 27.63 33.28
C LEU A 5 -43.30 26.59 32.69
N ALA A 6 -42.45 25.99 33.55
CA ALA A 6 -41.30 25.06 33.33
C ALA A 6 -40.03 25.70 32.72
N ILE A 7 -38.76 25.46 33.14
CA ILE A 7 -37.98 24.35 33.77
C ILE A 7 -37.28 23.43 32.75
N GLY A 8 -35.95 23.27 32.92
CA GLY A 8 -35.06 22.37 32.15
C GLY A 8 -34.07 23.13 31.24
N LEU A 9 -32.87 22.62 30.93
CA LEU A 9 -32.17 21.38 31.34
C LEU A 9 -30.64 21.57 31.20
N LEU A 10 -29.82 20.65 31.72
CA LEU A 10 -28.36 20.72 31.59
C LEU A 10 -27.91 20.53 30.12
N GLY A 11 -27.13 21.47 29.60
CA GLY A 11 -26.42 21.33 28.32
C GLY A 11 -25.12 20.55 28.50
N PHE A 12 -25.18 19.22 28.44
CA PHE A 12 -23.99 18.37 28.39
C PHE A 12 -23.33 18.51 27.01
N PHE A 13 -22.17 19.16 26.93
CA PHE A 13 -21.42 19.32 25.68
C PHE A 13 -20.78 17.99 25.25
N PHE A 14 -21.54 17.17 24.52
CA PHE A 14 -21.00 16.07 23.75
C PHE A 14 -20.17 16.63 22.57
N SER A 15 -18.87 16.82 22.81
CA SER A 15 -17.89 17.02 21.75
C SER A 15 -17.79 15.76 20.89
N LEU A 16 -18.63 15.65 19.86
CA LEU A 16 -18.42 14.68 18.78
C LEU A 16 -17.13 15.06 18.05
N SER A 17 -16.02 14.47 18.49
CA SER A 17 -14.79 14.39 17.71
C SER A 17 -15.07 13.55 16.47
N VAL A 18 -15.54 14.19 15.39
CA VAL A 18 -15.69 13.58 14.07
C VAL A 18 -14.30 13.24 13.56
N GLN A 19 -13.81 12.06 13.94
CA GLN A 19 -12.73 11.39 13.25
C GLN A 19 -13.23 11.12 11.83
N ALA A 20 -12.70 11.88 10.87
CA ALA A 20 -13.07 11.74 9.48
C ALA A 20 -12.69 10.33 9.02
N ALA A 21 -13.70 9.46 8.91
CA ALA A 21 -13.52 8.12 8.38
C ALA A 21 -13.07 8.23 6.93
N GLN A 22 -11.76 8.11 6.69
CA GLN A 22 -11.23 7.87 5.35
C GLN A 22 -11.98 6.66 4.81
N SER A 23 -12.66 6.84 3.68
CA SER A 23 -13.48 5.80 3.08
C SER A 23 -12.57 4.69 2.56
N VAL A 24 -12.32 3.69 3.42
CA VAL A 24 -11.61 2.46 3.05
C VAL A 24 -12.36 1.86 1.86
N LYS A 25 -11.74 1.96 0.67
CA LYS A 25 -12.33 1.43 -0.55
C LYS A 25 -12.56 -0.07 -0.35
N PRO A 26 -13.75 -0.61 -0.67
CA PRO A 26 -14.03 -2.03 -0.53
C PRO A 26 -12.94 -2.89 -1.18
N TYR A 27 -12.56 -3.98 -0.50
CA TYR A 27 -11.50 -4.90 -0.95
C TYR A 27 -11.63 -5.29 -2.43
N GLU A 28 -12.84 -5.61 -2.91
CA GLU A 28 -13.10 -5.98 -4.31
C GLU A 28 -12.84 -4.85 -5.33
N GLN A 29 -12.87 -3.57 -4.92
CA GLN A 29 -12.49 -2.43 -5.77
C GLN A 29 -10.98 -2.24 -5.84
N LEU A 30 -10.24 -2.65 -4.81
CA LEU A 30 -8.78 -2.52 -4.73
C LEU A 30 -8.04 -3.75 -5.27
N LYS A 31 -8.62 -4.95 -5.11
CA LYS A 31 -8.09 -6.21 -5.61
C LYS A 31 -7.57 -6.17 -7.07
N PRO A 32 -8.32 -5.65 -8.07
CA PRO A 32 -7.79 -5.57 -9.44
C PRO A 32 -6.58 -4.63 -9.57
N VAL A 33 -6.51 -3.55 -8.76
CA VAL A 33 -5.37 -2.63 -8.72
C VAL A 33 -4.15 -3.32 -8.09
N ALA A 34 -4.34 -4.07 -7.02
CA ALA A 34 -3.28 -4.85 -6.38
C ALA A 34 -2.72 -5.93 -7.32
N SER A 35 -3.57 -6.63 -8.07
CA SER A 35 -3.14 -7.61 -9.09
C SER A 35 -2.35 -6.98 -10.24
N ASP A 36 -2.78 -5.82 -10.74
CA ASP A 36 -2.07 -5.08 -11.79
C ASP A 36 -0.66 -4.67 -11.33
N ILE A 37 -0.58 -4.08 -10.13
CA ILE A 37 0.69 -3.74 -9.46
C ILE A 37 1.57 -4.99 -9.28
N MET A 38 1.02 -6.11 -8.83
CA MET A 38 1.76 -7.36 -8.63
C MET A 38 2.40 -7.86 -9.93
N ASN A 39 1.67 -7.83 -11.04
CA ASN A 39 2.17 -8.28 -12.34
C ASN A 39 3.24 -7.33 -12.89
N ARG A 40 2.91 -6.03 -13.00
CA ARG A 40 3.80 -5.00 -13.56
C ARG A 40 5.09 -4.82 -12.75
N THR A 41 5.02 -4.91 -11.42
CA THR A 41 6.23 -4.89 -10.56
C THR A 41 7.10 -6.12 -10.81
N ALA A 42 6.50 -7.29 -11.06
CA ALA A 42 7.26 -8.51 -11.35
C ALA A 42 7.92 -8.47 -12.73
N GLU A 43 7.24 -7.95 -13.75
CA GLU A 43 7.82 -7.68 -15.07
C GLU A 43 8.98 -6.68 -14.98
N LEU A 44 8.80 -5.58 -14.24
CA LEU A 44 9.84 -4.58 -14.03
C LEU A 44 11.06 -5.16 -13.31
N VAL A 45 10.88 -5.92 -12.23
CA VAL A 45 12.00 -6.51 -11.47
C VAL A 45 12.79 -7.50 -12.33
N ASN A 46 12.11 -8.29 -13.17
CA ASN A 46 12.79 -9.19 -14.12
C ASN A 46 13.62 -8.43 -15.16
N ALA A 47 13.26 -7.19 -15.52
CA ALA A 47 13.96 -6.36 -16.49
C ALA A 47 15.11 -5.51 -15.90
N ILE A 48 15.28 -5.44 -14.57
CA ILE A 48 16.36 -4.64 -13.94
C ILE A 48 17.77 -4.96 -14.50
N PRO A 49 18.14 -6.23 -14.77
CA PRO A 49 19.43 -6.56 -15.41
C PRO A 49 19.61 -5.87 -16.77
N ASP A 50 18.60 -5.90 -17.65
CA ASP A 50 18.64 -5.27 -18.97
C ASP A 50 18.81 -3.75 -18.85
N GLY A 51 18.15 -3.14 -17.86
CA GLY A 51 18.24 -1.71 -17.58
C GLY A 51 19.63 -1.28 -17.11
N TYR A 52 20.28 -2.11 -16.29
CA TYR A 52 21.67 -1.93 -15.89
C TYR A 52 22.61 -2.09 -17.09
N GLN A 53 22.48 -3.19 -17.85
CA GLN A 53 23.37 -3.51 -18.96
C GLN A 53 23.31 -2.44 -20.06
N ASN A 54 22.10 -2.00 -20.45
CA ASN A 54 21.96 -0.96 -21.47
C ASN A 54 22.57 0.38 -21.03
N TYR A 55 22.45 0.76 -19.75
CA TYR A 55 23.03 2.00 -19.24
C TYR A 55 24.56 1.94 -19.15
N TYR A 56 25.13 0.83 -18.67
CA TYR A 56 26.56 0.73 -18.33
C TYR A 56 27.45 0.09 -19.40
N GLU A 57 26.93 -0.79 -20.26
CA GLU A 57 27.71 -1.42 -21.35
C GLU A 57 27.46 -0.75 -22.71
N TYR A 58 26.26 -0.20 -22.95
CA TYR A 58 25.83 0.31 -24.27
C TYR A 58 25.51 1.82 -24.28
N GLU A 59 25.65 2.51 -23.15
CA GLU A 59 25.31 3.92 -22.93
C GLU A 59 23.84 4.31 -23.26
N ASP A 60 22.95 3.34 -23.52
CA ASP A 60 21.55 3.57 -23.90
C ASP A 60 20.65 3.72 -22.68
N GLN A 61 20.39 4.98 -22.34
CA GLN A 61 19.55 5.35 -21.20
C GLN A 61 18.04 5.08 -21.40
N LYS A 62 17.57 4.59 -22.56
CA LYS A 62 16.13 4.38 -22.83
C LYS A 62 15.50 3.37 -21.86
N VAL A 63 16.10 2.19 -21.70
CA VAL A 63 15.57 1.11 -20.83
C VAL A 63 15.55 1.57 -19.37
N TRP A 64 16.66 2.16 -18.91
CA TRP A 64 16.80 2.77 -17.59
C TRP A 64 15.72 3.85 -17.30
N ARG A 65 15.46 4.76 -18.26
CA ARG A 65 14.40 5.79 -18.14
C ARG A 65 13.01 5.18 -18.11
N ALA A 66 12.74 4.16 -18.93
CA ALA A 66 11.45 3.46 -18.95
C ALA A 66 11.15 2.82 -17.59
N GLN A 67 12.13 2.11 -17.01
CA GLN A 67 12.00 1.50 -15.68
C GLN A 67 11.77 2.54 -14.58
N ARG A 68 12.51 3.65 -14.56
CA ARG A 68 12.27 4.72 -13.57
C ARG A 68 10.87 5.32 -13.70
N ASN A 69 10.39 5.51 -14.93
CA ASN A 69 9.04 6.03 -15.19
C ASN A 69 7.95 5.04 -14.74
N GLU A 70 8.16 3.74 -14.94
CA GLU A 70 7.23 2.71 -14.50
C GLU A 70 7.23 2.55 -12.97
N LEU A 71 8.39 2.57 -12.29
CA LEU A 71 8.47 2.66 -10.83
C LEU A 71 7.70 3.87 -10.29
N ASN A 72 7.92 5.05 -10.87
CA ASN A 72 7.20 6.28 -10.52
C ASN A 72 5.69 6.23 -10.80
N THR A 73 5.23 5.24 -11.58
CA THR A 73 3.80 4.99 -11.88
C THR A 73 3.24 3.96 -10.90
N LEU A 74 3.95 2.85 -10.69
CA LEU A 74 3.65 1.83 -9.69
C LEU A 74 3.52 2.40 -8.27
N SER A 75 4.35 3.37 -7.88
CA SER A 75 4.19 4.06 -6.58
C SER A 75 2.84 4.79 -6.47
N LYS A 76 2.42 5.51 -7.51
CA LYS A 76 1.14 6.22 -7.58
C LYS A 76 -0.06 5.29 -7.71
N ASP A 77 0.16 4.10 -8.26
CA ASP A 77 -0.83 3.04 -8.27
C ASP A 77 -0.96 2.41 -6.88
N ALA A 78 0.16 2.19 -6.17
CA ALA A 78 0.18 1.68 -4.80
C ALA A 78 -0.48 2.64 -3.79
N GLU A 79 -0.32 3.97 -3.93
CA GLU A 79 -1.06 4.98 -3.15
C GLU A 79 -2.58 4.76 -3.20
N LYS A 80 -3.13 4.20 -4.29
CA LYS A 80 -4.58 3.94 -4.44
C LYS A 80 -5.07 2.82 -3.52
N LEU A 81 -4.18 1.94 -3.05
CA LEU A 81 -4.44 0.83 -2.12
C LEU A 81 -4.57 1.29 -0.66
N GLY A 82 -4.25 2.54 -0.35
CA GLY A 82 -4.31 3.12 0.99
C GLY A 82 -2.95 3.25 1.67
N ASP A 83 -2.96 3.45 2.98
CA ASP A 83 -1.75 3.61 3.80
C ASP A 83 -0.99 2.29 3.99
N GLN A 84 0.33 2.35 4.04
CA GLN A 84 1.24 1.21 4.11
C GLN A 84 1.15 0.44 5.44
N LEU A 85 0.71 1.07 6.53
CA LEU A 85 0.61 0.43 7.86
C LEU A 85 -0.76 -0.20 8.11
N SER A 86 -1.81 0.33 7.48
CA SER A 86 -3.21 -0.03 7.74
C SER A 86 -3.94 -0.70 6.57
N SER A 87 -3.42 -0.65 5.34
CA SER A 87 -4.04 -1.33 4.20
C SER A 87 -4.00 -2.86 4.32
N HIS A 88 -5.06 -3.50 3.82
CA HIS A 88 -5.11 -4.94 3.58
C HIS A 88 -4.09 -5.39 2.51
N PHE A 89 -3.68 -4.50 1.61
CA PHE A 89 -2.73 -4.77 0.54
C PHE A 89 -1.32 -4.20 0.86
N ARG A 90 -0.95 -4.17 2.14
CA ARG A 90 0.30 -3.53 2.57
C ARG A 90 1.54 -4.19 2.01
N HIS A 91 1.54 -5.50 1.78
CA HIS A 91 2.70 -6.16 1.18
C HIS A 91 2.77 -5.89 -0.33
N CYS A 92 1.65 -5.63 -1.01
CA CYS A 92 1.67 -5.12 -2.38
C CYS A 92 2.32 -3.72 -2.47
N ILE A 93 2.06 -2.83 -1.50
CA ILE A 93 2.74 -1.52 -1.38
C ILE A 93 4.24 -1.73 -1.07
N ASN A 94 4.57 -2.58 -0.10
CA ASN A 94 5.95 -2.90 0.26
C ASN A 94 6.74 -3.55 -0.89
N MET A 95 6.09 -4.33 -1.75
CA MET A 95 6.71 -4.97 -2.92
C MET A 95 7.16 -3.92 -3.95
N VAL A 96 6.37 -2.86 -4.20
CA VAL A 96 6.79 -1.73 -5.04
C VAL A 96 7.96 -0.99 -4.39
N ASN A 97 7.89 -0.72 -3.09
CA ASN A 97 8.99 -0.09 -2.35
C ASN A 97 10.27 -0.94 -2.39
N ALA A 98 10.16 -2.27 -2.33
CA ALA A 98 11.30 -3.18 -2.46
C ALA A 98 11.87 -3.19 -3.89
N ALA A 99 11.02 -3.11 -4.92
CA ALA A 99 11.45 -3.01 -6.31
C ALA A 99 12.16 -1.68 -6.61
N ASP A 100 11.73 -0.55 -6.03
CA ASP A 100 12.44 0.73 -6.18
C ASP A 100 13.82 0.67 -5.50
N ASN A 101 13.90 0.16 -4.27
CA ASN A 101 15.19 -0.05 -3.59
C ASN A 101 16.12 -0.98 -4.41
N LEU A 102 15.59 -2.09 -4.93
CA LEU A 102 16.32 -3.03 -5.78
C LEU A 102 16.88 -2.35 -7.04
N TRP A 103 16.07 -1.54 -7.72
CA TRP A 103 16.48 -0.78 -8.90
C TRP A 103 17.51 0.29 -8.56
N ILE A 104 17.27 1.11 -7.53
CA ILE A 104 18.22 2.14 -7.07
C ILE A 104 19.58 1.51 -6.75
N HIS A 105 19.60 0.39 -6.04
CA HIS A 105 20.83 -0.26 -5.63
C HIS A 105 21.57 -0.94 -6.79
N ALA A 106 20.84 -1.60 -7.71
CA ALA A 106 21.40 -2.14 -8.93
C ALA A 106 22.02 -1.05 -9.82
N MET A 107 21.33 0.09 -10.00
CA MET A 107 21.87 1.21 -10.77
C MET A 107 23.02 1.94 -10.05
N ALA A 108 23.01 2.04 -8.72
CA ALA A 108 24.04 2.77 -7.97
C ALA A 108 25.35 1.97 -7.76
N LYS A 109 25.29 0.63 -7.77
CA LYS A 109 26.45 -0.26 -7.47
C LYS A 109 26.81 -1.23 -8.59
N GLY A 110 25.98 -1.34 -9.63
CA GLY A 110 26.13 -2.31 -10.71
C GLY A 110 25.97 -3.78 -10.30
N VAL A 111 25.39 -4.02 -9.12
CA VAL A 111 25.17 -5.36 -8.56
C VAL A 111 23.80 -5.41 -7.90
N ILE A 112 23.02 -6.44 -8.23
CA ILE A 112 21.77 -6.74 -7.54
C ILE A 112 22.11 -7.33 -6.16
N ASP A 113 21.73 -6.63 -5.10
CA ASP A 113 21.95 -7.11 -3.73
C ASP A 113 20.91 -8.19 -3.37
N PRO A 114 21.35 -9.38 -2.90
CA PRO A 114 20.43 -10.44 -2.53
C PRO A 114 19.37 -10.00 -1.50
N SER A 115 19.71 -9.12 -0.55
CA SER A 115 18.79 -8.71 0.52
C SER A 115 17.60 -7.89 0.00
N PHE A 116 17.78 -7.04 -1.00
CA PHE A 116 16.67 -6.34 -1.65
C PHE A 116 15.83 -7.29 -2.50
N PHE A 117 16.44 -8.30 -3.13
CA PHE A 117 15.70 -9.30 -3.92
C PHE A 117 14.89 -10.27 -3.04
N GLU A 118 15.43 -10.69 -1.90
CA GLU A 118 14.72 -11.45 -0.87
C GLU A 118 13.54 -10.65 -0.30
N MET A 119 13.74 -9.37 0.02
CA MET A 119 12.67 -8.49 0.51
C MET A 119 11.56 -8.31 -0.53
N TYR A 120 11.89 -8.13 -1.82
CA TYR A 120 10.91 -8.11 -2.90
C TYR A 120 10.16 -9.45 -3.00
N THR A 121 10.89 -10.57 -3.01
CA THR A 121 10.31 -11.93 -3.14
C THR A 121 9.35 -12.23 -1.99
N LYS A 122 9.71 -11.88 -0.76
CA LYS A 122 8.83 -12.01 0.42
C LYS A 122 7.54 -11.19 0.22
N ASN A 123 7.67 -9.89 -0.05
CA ASN A 123 6.50 -9.01 -0.17
C ASN A 123 5.62 -9.36 -1.38
N LYS A 124 6.18 -9.91 -2.47
CA LYS A 124 5.42 -10.46 -3.60
C LYS A 124 4.56 -11.66 -3.18
N ASN A 125 5.14 -12.60 -2.42
CA ASN A 125 4.42 -13.78 -1.94
C ASN A 125 3.31 -13.38 -0.94
N ASP A 126 3.61 -12.47 -0.03
CA ASP A 126 2.61 -11.95 0.93
C ASP A 126 1.50 -11.16 0.20
N CYS A 127 1.84 -10.32 -0.78
CA CYS A 127 0.87 -9.61 -1.65
C CYS A 127 -0.06 -10.59 -2.39
N GLN A 128 0.48 -11.71 -2.89
CA GLN A 128 -0.33 -12.74 -3.53
C GLN A 128 -1.34 -13.37 -2.55
N VAL A 129 -0.98 -13.51 -1.27
CA VAL A 129 -1.90 -13.96 -0.21
C VAL A 129 -2.96 -12.87 0.09
N GLU A 130 -2.57 -11.60 0.18
CA GLU A 130 -3.49 -10.46 0.37
C GLU A 130 -4.54 -10.38 -0.76
N ILE A 131 -4.12 -10.55 -2.02
CA ILE A 131 -4.98 -10.56 -3.23
C ILE A 131 -5.97 -11.75 -3.24
N ASN A 132 -5.61 -12.87 -2.62
CA ASN A 132 -6.45 -14.08 -2.60
C ASN A 132 -7.32 -14.20 -1.34
N THR A 133 -7.00 -13.47 -0.27
CA THR A 133 -7.63 -13.61 1.04
C THR A 133 -8.36 -12.32 1.41
N PRO A 134 -9.70 -12.22 1.29
CA PRO A 134 -10.44 -11.04 1.73
C PRO A 134 -10.27 -10.80 3.24
N PRO A 135 -10.26 -9.54 3.71
CA PRO A 135 -10.17 -9.23 5.13
C PRO A 135 -11.36 -9.84 5.89
N SER A 136 -11.10 -10.46 7.03
CA SER A 136 -12.13 -11.10 7.85
C SER A 136 -13.12 -10.07 8.40
N THR A 137 -14.41 -10.26 8.15
CA THR A 137 -15.52 -9.38 8.57
C THR A 137 -15.85 -9.47 10.07
N SER A 138 -14.84 -9.67 10.92
CA SER A 138 -14.96 -9.83 12.37
C SER A 138 -15.17 -8.49 13.08
N SER A 139 -16.31 -7.85 12.81
CA SER A 139 -16.81 -6.69 13.59
C SER A 139 -17.23 -7.05 15.02
N ASN A 140 -17.19 -8.34 15.38
CA ASN A 140 -17.20 -8.83 16.75
C ASN A 140 -15.89 -8.48 17.48
N VAL A 141 -15.66 -7.17 17.66
CA VAL A 141 -14.86 -6.67 18.78
C VAL A 141 -15.54 -7.21 20.03
N ARG A 142 -14.95 -8.23 20.66
CA ARG A 142 -15.40 -8.67 21.98
C ARG A 142 -15.26 -7.47 22.89
N VAL A 143 -16.38 -6.99 23.43
CA VAL A 143 -16.38 -6.20 24.66
C VAL A 143 -15.71 -7.10 25.70
N VAL A 144 -14.47 -6.77 26.06
CA VAL A 144 -13.79 -7.40 27.17
C VAL A 144 -14.38 -6.75 28.41
N ASP A 145 -15.30 -7.45 29.08
CA ASP A 145 -15.91 -6.99 30.31
C ASP A 145 -14.82 -6.73 31.36
N LEU A 146 -14.60 -5.46 31.68
CA LEU A 146 -13.64 -5.01 32.70
C LEU A 146 -14.23 -5.17 34.11
N TRP A 147 -14.49 -6.42 34.51
CA TRP A 147 -14.98 -6.79 35.85
C TRP A 147 -14.31 -8.07 36.36
N SER A 148 -13.16 -7.90 37.02
CA SER A 148 -12.51 -8.90 37.89
C SER A 148 -11.65 -8.21 38.93
#